data_AF-A0A1S3KLQ3-F1
#
_entry.id   AF-A0A1S3KLQ3-F1
#
_cell.length_a   1.000
_cell.length_b   1.000
_cell.length_c   1.000
_cell.angle_alpha   90.00
_cell.angle_beta   90.00
_cell.angle_gamma   90.00
#
_symmetry.space_group_name_H-M   'P 1'
#
loop_
_entity.id
_entity.type
_entity.pdbx_description
1 polymer ?
#
loop_
_entity_poly.entity_id
_entity_poly.type
_entity_poly.pdbx_seq_one_letter_code
_entity_poly.pdbx_strand_id
1 'polypeptide(L)'
;MHKSYQPLKPATNKYLQKKWDQTRYEEHRNKLSTARPIVDTKGIRTPAHVQLKLKKLQLQDERLVTIERDNRLLSSKLSDIVRSKGLVDHRNHYPERSLNAEKRRDELLQVTNQNQAIYQRITARESDYRRQLWLDDWERVLRRRDDIARYPRAVANKQAREK
;
A
#
# COMPACT_ATOMS: atom_id res chain seq x y z
N MET A 1 2.95 93.43 -5.25
CA MET A 1 4.15 94.03 -5.88
C MET A 1 4.81 92.99 -6.77
N HIS A 2 4.74 93.13 -8.10
CA HIS A 2 5.43 92.23 -9.02
C HIS A 2 6.91 92.62 -9.12
N LYS A 3 7.80 91.82 -8.54
CA LYS A 3 9.24 92.02 -8.66
C LYS A 3 9.69 91.65 -10.06
N SER A 4 10.35 92.57 -10.76
CA SER A 4 10.96 92.30 -12.06
C SER A 4 12.17 91.37 -11.91
N TYR A 5 12.42 90.56 -12.93
CA TYR A 5 13.54 89.63 -12.93
C TYR A 5 14.87 90.41 -12.96
N GLN A 6 15.73 90.14 -11.98
CA GLN A 6 17.06 90.70 -11.86
C GLN A 6 18.09 89.58 -12.02
N PRO A 7 18.87 89.57 -13.12
CA PRO A 7 19.90 88.56 -13.31
C PRO A 7 21.07 88.78 -12.35
N LEU A 8 21.66 87.69 -11.86
CA LEU A 8 22.82 87.74 -10.96
C LEU A 8 24.10 88.25 -11.66
N LYS A 9 24.16 88.06 -12.99
CA LYS A 9 25.26 88.53 -13.84
C LYS A 9 24.76 89.64 -14.76
N PRO A 10 25.61 90.61 -15.12
CA PRO A 10 25.23 91.63 -16.10
C PRO A 10 24.88 90.94 -17.42
N ALA A 11 23.70 91.24 -17.96
CA ALA A 11 23.19 90.66 -19.20
C ALA A 11 22.67 91.77 -20.11
N THR A 12 23.02 91.68 -21.40
CA THR A 12 22.59 92.63 -22.43
C THR A 12 21.08 92.59 -22.66
N ASN A 13 20.47 91.39 -22.63
CA ASN A 13 19.03 91.20 -22.75
C ASN A 13 18.46 90.43 -21.54
N LYS A 14 17.69 91.13 -20.71
CA LYS A 14 17.10 90.58 -19.47
C LYS A 14 16.04 89.50 -19.73
N TYR A 15 15.30 89.58 -20.84
CA TYR A 15 14.25 88.61 -21.16
C TYR A 15 14.85 87.25 -21.55
N LEU A 16 15.87 87.25 -22.39
CA LEU A 16 16.58 86.03 -22.78
C LEU A 16 17.28 85.39 -21.58
N GLN A 17 17.93 86.20 -20.74
CA GLN A 17 18.57 85.71 -19.52
C GLN A 17 17.56 85.04 -18.57
N LYS A 18 16.36 85.62 -18.40
CA LYS A 18 15.28 85.02 -17.61
C LYS A 18 14.89 83.64 -18.13
N LYS A 19 14.72 83.49 -19.45
CA LYS A 19 14.37 82.20 -20.06
C LYS A 19 15.47 81.16 -19.80
N TRP A 20 16.73 81.52 -20.00
CA TRP A 20 17.83 80.58 -19.79
C TRP A 20 18.00 80.16 -18.33
N ASP A 21 17.87 81.09 -17.40
CA ASP A 21 17.93 80.78 -15.97
C ASP A 21 16.78 79.87 -15.55
N GLN A 22 15.58 80.10 -16.09
CA GLN A 22 14.42 79.25 -15.87
C GLN A 22 14.66 77.82 -16.39
N THR A 23 15.15 77.67 -17.63
CA THR A 23 15.47 76.36 -18.21
C THR A 23 16.56 75.64 -17.41
N ARG A 24 17.63 76.34 -17.01
CA ARG A 24 18.69 75.75 -16.15
C ARG A 24 18.17 75.32 -14.80
N TYR A 25 17.28 76.11 -14.21
CA TYR A 25 16.63 75.76 -12.94
C TYR A 25 15.77 74.50 -13.08
N GLU A 26 14.98 74.41 -14.15
CA GLU A 26 14.15 73.24 -14.48
C GLU A 26 15.01 72.00 -14.74
N GLU A 27 16.08 72.12 -15.54
CA GLU A 27 17.05 71.04 -15.77
C GLU A 27 17.71 70.56 -14.48
N HIS A 28 18.13 71.48 -13.61
CA HIS A 28 18.72 71.13 -12.32
C HIS A 28 17.71 70.41 -11.42
N ARG A 29 16.47 70.91 -11.36
CA ARG A 29 15.37 70.24 -10.64
C ARG A 29 15.09 68.85 -11.17
N ASN A 30 15.09 68.68 -12.50
CA ASN A 30 14.94 67.38 -13.13
C ASN A 30 16.07 66.43 -12.74
N LYS A 31 17.33 66.88 -12.81
CA LYS A 31 18.49 66.09 -12.40
C LYS A 31 18.39 65.64 -10.95
N LEU A 32 18.02 66.54 -10.04
CA LEU A 32 17.79 66.20 -8.63
C LEU A 32 16.65 65.19 -8.45
N SER A 33 15.55 65.35 -9.19
CA SER A 33 14.40 64.43 -9.10
C SER A 33 14.71 63.05 -9.67
N THR A 34 15.58 62.96 -10.68
CA THR A 34 15.95 61.69 -11.32
C THR A 34 17.16 61.02 -10.67
N ALA A 35 17.85 61.71 -9.76
CA ALA A 35 19.04 61.19 -9.11
C ALA A 35 18.68 59.96 -8.27
N ARG A 36 19.34 58.84 -8.54
CA ARG A 36 19.19 57.60 -7.79
C ARG A 36 20.23 57.52 -6.66
N PRO A 37 19.90 56.93 -5.51
CA PRO A 37 20.87 56.68 -4.46
C PRO A 37 21.99 55.75 -4.97
N ILE A 38 23.24 56.08 -4.63
CA ILE A 38 24.43 55.30 -5.05
C ILE A 38 24.60 54.02 -4.22
N VAL A 39 24.06 53.99 -3.01
CA VAL A 39 24.07 52.83 -2.11
C VAL A 39 22.65 52.32 -1.97
N ASP A 40 22.45 51.04 -2.26
CA ASP A 40 21.19 50.37 -1.92
C ASP A 40 21.15 50.11 -0.41
N THR A 41 20.21 50.76 0.29
CA THR A 41 19.96 50.58 1.72
C THR A 41 18.82 49.60 1.98
N LYS A 42 18.28 48.94 0.95
CA LYS A 42 17.21 47.96 1.12
C LYS A 42 17.75 46.71 1.80
N GLY A 43 17.05 46.28 2.85
CA GLY A 43 17.34 45.03 3.53
C GLY A 43 17.20 43.82 2.61
N ILE A 44 17.92 42.75 2.94
CA ILE A 44 17.82 41.47 2.22
C ILE A 44 16.37 40.97 2.30
N ARG A 45 15.81 40.54 1.16
CA ARG A 45 14.47 39.93 1.12
C ARG A 45 14.47 38.67 1.98
N THR A 46 13.48 38.54 2.86
CA THR A 46 13.35 37.35 3.70
C THR A 46 13.25 36.09 2.84
N PRO A 47 14.09 35.06 3.09
CA PRO A 47 14.01 33.81 2.34
C PRO A 47 12.65 33.13 2.51
N ALA A 48 12.13 32.53 1.44
CA ALA A 48 10.80 31.91 1.43
C ALA A 48 10.62 30.82 2.50
N HIS A 49 11.67 30.04 2.80
CA HIS A 49 11.61 28.98 3.82
C HIS A 49 11.48 29.50 5.27
N VAL A 50 11.86 30.78 5.52
CA VAL A 50 11.65 31.45 6.81
C VAL A 50 10.19 31.90 6.93
N GLN A 51 9.61 32.38 5.83
CA GLN A 51 8.22 32.79 5.76
C GLN A 51 7.26 31.58 5.85
N LEU A 52 7.61 30.47 5.20
CA LEU A 52 6.80 29.25 5.16
C LEU A 52 7.64 27.99 5.40
N LYS A 53 7.38 27.35 6.55
CA LYS A 53 8.01 26.07 6.91
C LYS A 53 7.23 24.89 6.32
N LEU A 54 7.49 24.57 5.05
CA LEU A 54 6.79 23.51 4.31
C LEU A 54 6.79 22.16 5.05
N LYS A 55 7.91 21.76 5.67
CA LYS A 55 7.99 20.49 6.41
C LYS A 55 7.07 20.45 7.64
N LYS A 56 6.90 21.59 8.31
CA LYS A 56 5.96 21.70 9.44
C LYS A 56 4.53 21.49 8.96
N LEU A 57 4.17 22.10 7.83
CA LEU A 57 2.83 21.99 7.25
C LEU A 57 2.55 20.55 6.79
N GLN A 58 3.53 19.90 6.15
CA GLN A 58 3.43 18.48 5.79
C GLN A 58 3.20 17.58 7.02
N LEU A 59 3.99 17.75 8.09
CA LEU A 59 3.82 16.94 9.31
C LEU A 59 2.46 17.15 9.99
N GLN A 60 1.92 18.37 9.91
CA GLN A 60 0.58 18.66 10.41
C GLN A 60 -0.49 17.94 9.59
N ASP A 61 -0.34 17.92 8.27
CA ASP A 61 -1.27 17.22 7.37
C ASP A 61 -1.24 15.70 7.59
N GLU A 62 -0.05 15.10 7.66
CA GLU A 62 0.12 13.66 7.97
C GLU A 62 -0.50 13.28 9.33
N ARG A 63 -0.35 14.16 10.33
CA ARG A 63 -0.98 13.97 11.64
C ARG A 63 -2.50 14.06 11.56
N LEU A 64 -3.05 15.01 10.80
CA LEU A 64 -4.50 15.15 10.62
C LEU A 64 -5.09 13.93 9.92
N VAL A 65 -4.45 13.42 8.87
CA VAL A 65 -4.87 12.20 8.18
C VAL A 65 -4.93 11.00 9.12
N THR A 66 -3.93 10.88 10.00
CA THR A 66 -3.90 9.81 11.03
C THR A 66 -5.07 9.94 12.00
N ILE A 67 -5.30 11.16 12.53
CA ILE A 67 -6.42 11.44 13.43
C ILE A 67 -7.76 11.17 12.76
N GLU A 68 -7.95 11.55 11.50
CA GLU A 68 -9.19 11.30 10.77
C GLU A 68 -9.45 9.80 10.58
N ARG A 69 -8.40 9.03 10.24
CA ARG A 69 -8.49 7.58 10.11
C ARG A 69 -8.92 6.93 11.42
N ASP A 70 -8.29 7.33 12.52
CA ASP A 70 -8.58 6.81 13.85
C ASP A 70 -9.99 7.20 14.31
N ASN A 71 -10.41 8.44 14.04
CA ASN A 71 -11.76 8.90 14.31
C ASN A 71 -12.81 8.10 13.52
N ARG A 72 -12.58 7.83 12.24
CA ARG A 72 -13.48 6.99 11.42
C ARG A 72 -13.58 5.57 11.99
N LEU A 73 -12.45 4.97 12.36
CA LEU A 73 -12.41 3.64 12.96
C LEU A 73 -13.16 3.63 14.29
N LEU A 74 -12.94 4.63 15.14
CA LEU A 74 -13.61 4.76 16.43
C LEU A 74 -15.12 4.93 16.26
N SER A 75 -15.55 5.82 15.37
CA SER A 75 -16.98 6.03 15.07
C SER A 75 -17.65 4.76 14.52
N SER A 76 -16.95 3.98 13.69
CA SER A 76 -17.45 2.68 13.24
C SER A 76 -17.66 1.74 14.42
N LYS A 77 -16.64 1.56 15.27
CA LYS A 77 -16.74 0.70 16.46
C LYS A 77 -17.84 1.15 17.41
N LEU A 78 -17.97 2.45 17.66
CA LEU A 78 -19.05 3.01 18.47
C LEU A 78 -20.42 2.73 17.86
N SER A 79 -20.55 2.87 16.53
CA SER A 79 -21.79 2.54 15.82
C SER A 79 -22.15 1.07 15.95
N ASP A 80 -21.16 0.17 15.87
CA ASP A 80 -21.35 -1.26 16.06
C ASP A 80 -21.78 -1.59 17.48
N ILE A 81 -21.16 -0.97 18.49
CA ILE A 81 -21.54 -1.12 19.90
C ILE A 81 -22.97 -0.62 20.13
N VAL A 82 -23.31 0.57 19.64
CA VAL A 82 -24.66 1.16 19.78
C VAL A 82 -25.72 0.31 19.10
N ARG A 83 -25.41 -0.28 17.94
CA ARG A 83 -26.31 -1.20 17.22
C ARG A 83 -26.42 -2.56 17.89
N SER A 84 -25.37 -2.99 18.58
CA SER A 84 -25.36 -4.26 19.30
C SER A 84 -26.38 -4.22 20.45
N LYS A 85 -27.05 -5.33 20.74
CA LYS A 85 -28.04 -5.44 21.82
C LYS A 85 -27.41 -5.53 23.22
N GLY A 86 -26.13 -5.15 23.38
CA GLY A 86 -25.42 -5.22 24.67
C GLY A 86 -25.08 -6.65 25.14
N LEU A 87 -25.00 -7.62 24.23
CA LEU A 87 -24.49 -8.96 24.53
C LEU A 87 -22.99 -8.88 24.76
N VAL A 88 -22.58 -8.66 26.01
CA VAL A 88 -21.20 -8.84 26.44
C VAL A 88 -20.96 -10.34 26.54
N ASP A 89 -20.14 -10.89 25.64
CA ASP A 89 -19.68 -12.27 25.80
C ASP A 89 -18.61 -12.30 26.89
N HIS A 90 -18.78 -13.20 27.86
CA HIS A 90 -17.74 -13.47 28.87
C HIS A 90 -16.66 -14.43 28.31
N ARG A 91 -16.64 -14.66 26.99
CA ARG A 91 -15.82 -15.67 26.32
C ARG A 91 -14.69 -15.02 25.55
N ASN A 92 -13.65 -14.64 26.27
CA ASN A 92 -12.40 -14.24 25.64
C ASN A 92 -11.73 -15.46 24.99
N HIS A 93 -11.67 -15.46 23.66
CA HIS A 93 -10.93 -16.46 22.89
C HIS A 93 -9.43 -16.12 22.95
N TYR A 94 -8.77 -16.55 24.01
CA TYR A 94 -7.32 -16.51 24.07
C TYR A 94 -6.76 -17.69 23.27
N PRO A 95 -5.80 -17.46 22.35
CA PRO A 95 -5.08 -18.58 21.75
C PRO A 95 -4.34 -19.33 22.87
N GLU A 96 -4.53 -20.65 22.94
CA GLU A 96 -3.79 -21.49 23.89
C GLU A 96 -2.30 -21.43 23.56
N ARG A 97 -1.55 -20.65 24.34
CA ARG A 97 -0.10 -20.54 24.20
C ARG A 97 0.54 -21.69 24.96
N SER A 98 0.99 -22.72 24.24
CA SER A 98 1.84 -23.76 24.79
C SER A 98 3.30 -23.42 24.52
N LEU A 99 4.16 -23.53 25.54
CA LEU A 99 5.62 -23.39 25.39
C LEU A 99 6.17 -24.41 24.38
N ASN A 100 5.49 -25.53 24.20
CA ASN A 100 5.87 -26.62 23.30
C ASN A 100 5.21 -26.51 21.91
N ALA A 101 4.51 -25.42 21.60
CA ALA A 101 3.76 -25.30 20.35
C ALA A 101 4.67 -25.40 19.11
N GLU A 102 5.86 -24.79 19.17
CA GLU A 102 6.83 -24.84 18.08
C GLU A 102 7.42 -26.23 17.90
N LYS A 103 7.88 -26.85 18.99
CA LYS A 103 8.38 -28.24 18.97
C LYS A 103 7.33 -29.22 18.44
N ARG A 104 6.07 -29.09 18.87
CA ARG A 104 4.95 -29.92 18.38
C ARG A 104 4.70 -29.70 16.89
N ARG A 105 4.82 -28.47 16.40
CA ARG A 105 4.68 -28.15 14.98
C ARG A 105 5.78 -28.82 14.16
N ASP A 106 7.02 -28.77 14.63
CA ASP A 106 8.16 -29.37 13.93
C ASP A 106 8.07 -30.90 13.91
N GLU A 107 7.68 -31.51 15.03
CA GLU A 107 7.38 -32.95 15.11
C GLU A 107 6.24 -33.34 14.14
N LEU A 108 5.18 -32.54 14.08
CA LEU A 108 4.07 -32.78 13.15
C LEU A 108 4.52 -32.73 11.69
N LEU A 109 5.38 -31.77 11.33
CA LEU A 109 5.96 -31.67 9.98
C LEU A 109 6.83 -32.87 9.68
N GLN A 110 7.66 -33.30 10.63
CA GLN A 110 8.52 -34.48 10.48
C GLN A 110 7.69 -35.75 10.23
N VAL A 111 6.68 -35.99 11.06
CA VAL A 111 5.76 -37.13 10.92
C VAL A 111 5.03 -37.07 9.57
N THR A 112 4.58 -35.89 9.18
CA THR A 112 3.88 -35.69 7.89
C THR A 112 4.79 -36.07 6.71
N ASN A 113 6.03 -35.60 6.71
CA ASN A 113 7.00 -35.91 5.65
C ASN A 113 7.33 -37.41 5.61
N GLN A 114 7.50 -38.05 6.77
CA GLN A 114 7.74 -39.49 6.87
C GLN A 114 6.55 -40.30 6.34
N ASN A 115 5.33 -39.92 6.73
CA ASN A 115 4.11 -40.55 6.24
C ASN A 115 3.97 -40.41 4.72
N GLN A 116 4.31 -39.24 4.16
CA GLN A 116 4.29 -39.02 2.72
C GLN A 116 5.32 -39.92 2.00
N ALA A 117 6.52 -40.06 2.53
CA ALA A 117 7.54 -40.96 1.97
C ALA A 117 7.10 -42.43 2.02
N ILE A 118 6.48 -42.87 3.13
CA ILE A 118 5.92 -44.22 3.25
C ILE A 118 4.82 -44.43 2.21
N TYR A 119 3.89 -43.48 2.11
CA TYR A 119 2.80 -43.52 1.14
C TYR A 119 3.33 -43.68 -0.28
N GLN A 120 4.31 -42.86 -0.68
CA GLN A 120 4.95 -42.96 -1.99
C GLN A 120 5.56 -44.34 -2.25
N ARG A 121 6.23 -44.94 -1.25
CA ARG A 121 6.81 -46.29 -1.38
C ARG A 121 5.74 -47.36 -1.56
N ILE A 122 4.65 -47.28 -0.80
CA ILE A 122 3.53 -48.22 -0.89
C ILE A 122 2.86 -48.10 -2.26
N THR A 123 2.62 -46.88 -2.73
CA THR A 123 1.97 -46.64 -4.02
C THR A 123 2.87 -47.02 -5.19
N ALA A 124 4.18 -46.77 -5.11
CA ALA A 124 5.12 -47.12 -6.18
C ALA A 124 5.42 -48.62 -6.26
N ARG A 125 5.17 -49.39 -5.19
CA ARG A 125 5.37 -50.83 -5.19
C ARG A 125 4.28 -51.49 -6.04
N GLU A 126 4.67 -52.01 -7.20
CA GLU A 126 3.79 -52.86 -8.00
C GLU A 126 3.45 -54.15 -7.26
N SER A 127 2.25 -54.68 -7.49
CA SER A 127 1.85 -55.95 -6.91
C SER A 127 2.70 -57.09 -7.46
N ASP A 128 3.40 -57.84 -6.60
CA ASP A 128 4.16 -59.05 -6.99
C ASP A 128 3.25 -60.17 -7.55
N TYR A 129 1.94 -60.04 -7.37
CA TYR A 129 0.95 -60.97 -7.91
C TYR A 129 0.83 -60.82 -9.43
N ARG A 130 1.25 -61.85 -10.18
CA ARG A 130 0.88 -62.04 -11.60
C ARG A 130 -0.60 -62.38 -11.72
N ARG A 131 -1.46 -61.37 -11.59
CA ARG A 131 -2.92 -61.51 -11.64
C ARG A 131 -3.40 -62.30 -12.85
N GLN A 132 -2.80 -62.06 -14.02
CA GLN A 132 -3.16 -62.79 -15.25
C GLN A 132 -2.88 -64.29 -15.13
N LEU A 133 -1.71 -64.68 -14.60
CA LEU A 133 -1.37 -66.09 -14.41
C LEU A 133 -2.35 -66.79 -13.45
N TRP A 134 -2.77 -66.09 -12.39
CA TRP A 134 -3.72 -66.63 -11.42
C TRP A 134 -5.12 -66.77 -12.01
N LEU A 135 -5.55 -65.84 -12.87
CA LEU A 135 -6.80 -65.95 -13.60
C LEU A 135 -6.78 -67.12 -14.59
N ASP A 136 -5.68 -67.28 -15.33
CA ASP A 136 -5.51 -68.39 -16.27
C ASP A 136 -5.48 -69.76 -15.57
N ASP A 137 -4.80 -69.84 -14.42
CA ASP A 137 -4.73 -71.08 -13.63
C ASP A 137 -6.09 -71.40 -13.00
N TRP A 138 -6.79 -70.38 -12.50
CA TRP A 138 -8.17 -70.52 -12.04
C TRP A 138 -9.11 -70.99 -13.15
N GLU A 139 -8.99 -70.45 -14.36
CA GLU A 139 -9.77 -70.90 -15.51
C GLU A 139 -9.45 -72.36 -15.88
N ARG A 140 -8.17 -72.75 -15.86
CA ARG A 140 -7.77 -74.15 -16.08
C ARG A 140 -8.35 -75.08 -15.02
N VAL A 141 -8.31 -74.68 -13.75
CA VAL A 141 -8.91 -75.44 -12.65
C VAL A 141 -10.42 -75.54 -12.83
N LEU A 142 -11.09 -74.45 -13.22
CA LEU A 142 -12.53 -74.44 -13.50
C LEU A 142 -12.89 -75.42 -14.61
N ARG A 143 -12.17 -75.39 -15.75
CA ARG A 143 -12.39 -76.33 -16.86
C ARG A 143 -12.21 -77.78 -16.42
N ARG A 144 -11.08 -78.11 -15.78
CA ARG A 144 -10.85 -79.46 -15.23
C ARG A 144 -11.94 -79.89 -14.26
N ARG A 145 -12.39 -78.96 -13.42
CA ARG A 145 -13.45 -79.22 -12.46
C ARG A 145 -14.76 -79.51 -13.17
N ASP A 146 -15.09 -78.78 -14.23
CA ASP A 146 -16.29 -79.05 -15.04
C ASP A 146 -16.20 -80.39 -15.78
N ASP A 147 -15.03 -80.76 -16.30
CA ASP A 147 -14.78 -82.04 -16.97
C ASP A 147 -14.91 -83.25 -16.02
N ILE A 148 -14.46 -83.12 -14.76
CA ILE A 148 -14.54 -84.19 -13.73
C ILE A 148 -15.91 -84.17 -13.03
N ALA A 149 -16.76 -83.19 -13.31
CA ALA A 149 -18.07 -83.07 -12.68
C ALA A 149 -19.02 -84.18 -13.14
N ARG A 150 -19.63 -84.91 -12.21
CA ARG A 150 -20.71 -85.86 -12.52
C ARG A 150 -21.99 -85.18 -13.03
N TYR A 151 -22.21 -83.90 -12.69
CA TYR A 151 -23.41 -83.14 -13.06
C TYR A 151 -23.06 -81.75 -13.61
N PRO A 152 -23.82 -81.20 -14.59
CA PRO A 152 -23.53 -79.89 -15.19
C PRO A 152 -23.62 -78.75 -14.15
N ARG A 153 -22.52 -78.01 -13.94
CA ARG A 153 -22.46 -76.94 -12.91
C ARG A 153 -23.02 -75.59 -13.38
N ALA A 154 -23.22 -75.40 -14.69
CA ALA A 154 -23.69 -74.13 -15.26
C ALA A 154 -25.11 -73.74 -14.80
N VAL A 155 -25.92 -74.69 -14.30
CA VAL A 155 -27.34 -74.47 -13.97
C VAL A 155 -27.54 -73.86 -12.57
N ALA A 156 -26.61 -74.07 -11.63
CA ALA A 156 -26.74 -73.61 -10.24
C ALA A 156 -26.68 -72.07 -10.09
N ASN A 157 -25.97 -71.37 -10.99
CA ASN A 157 -25.79 -69.91 -10.89
C ASN A 157 -26.99 -69.09 -11.42
N LYS A 158 -27.97 -69.70 -12.09
CA LYS A 158 -29.20 -68.99 -12.54
C LYS A 158 -30.18 -68.76 -11.38
N GLN A 159 -30.25 -69.67 -10.41
CA GLN A 159 -31.19 -69.58 -9.28
C GLN A 159 -30.80 -68.53 -8.23
N ALA A 160 -29.53 -68.08 -8.21
CA ALA A 160 -29.04 -67.11 -7.23
C ALA A 160 -29.17 -65.64 -7.66
N ARG A 161 -29.51 -65.36 -8.93
CA ARG A 161 -29.62 -63.99 -9.49
C ARG A 161 -31.06 -63.47 -9.63
N GLU A 162 -32.07 -64.29 -9.33
CA GLU A 162 -33.50 -63.93 -9.37
C GLU A 162 -34.09 -63.66 -7.96
N LYS A 163 -33.27 -63.22 -7.01
CA LYS A 163 -33.73 -62.66 -5.73
C LYS A 163 -33.22 -61.24 -5.55
#